data_AF-A0A959CIB9-F1
#
_entry.id   AF-A0A959CIB9-F1
#
_cell.length_a   1.000
_cell.length_b   1.000
_cell.length_c   1.000
_cell.angle_alpha   90.00
_cell.angle_beta   90.00
_cell.angle_gamma   90.00
#
_symmetry.space_group_name_H-M   'P 1'
#
loop_
_entity.id
_entity.type
_entity.pdbx_description
1 polymer ?
#
loop_
_entity_poly.entity_id
_entity_poly.type
_entity_poly.pdbx_seq_one_letter_code
_entity_poly.pdbx_strand_id
1 'polypeptide(L)'
;MRNIKIAAVVFSLVGAGFVAGFFTHRLVAVQQIHRVAEMRFAPEFEDHLYHIIDADVEQQEQLHPIVHRYAGLIAESHIEFRAQRKSLIDSMHEEIKPLLTDEQIQKLDDFSRRFRENRKKRMPGQEKNHRHDGLTDEKRNSD
;
A
#
# COMPACT_ATOMS: atom_id res chain seq x y z
N MET A 1 -12.00 25.32 49.33
CA MET A 1 -10.72 24.57 49.32
C MET A 1 -10.85 23.07 49.02
N ARG A 2 -11.92 22.37 49.46
CA ARG A 2 -12.11 20.92 49.20
C ARG A 2 -12.23 20.56 47.71
N ASN A 3 -12.90 21.39 46.91
CA ASN A 3 -13.10 21.15 45.47
C ASN A 3 -11.81 21.34 44.65
N ILE A 4 -10.91 22.22 45.10
CA ILE A 4 -9.61 22.46 44.46
C ILE A 4 -8.68 21.26 44.67
N LYS A 5 -8.71 20.64 45.85
CA LYS A 5 -7.94 19.42 46.14
C LYS A 5 -8.41 18.23 45.29
N ILE A 6 -9.72 18.10 45.08
CA ILE A 6 -10.29 17.05 44.22
C ILE A 6 -9.90 17.27 42.76
N ALA A 7 -9.98 18.51 42.26
CA ALA A 7 -9.55 18.85 40.91
C ALA A 7 -8.07 18.51 40.67
N ALA A 8 -7.18 18.79 41.63
CA ALA A 8 -5.75 18.49 41.52
C ALA A 8 -5.45 16.98 41.45
N VAL A 9 -6.21 16.15 42.16
CA VAL A 9 -6.07 14.68 42.13
C VAL A 9 -6.52 14.11 40.80
N VAL A 10 -7.66 14.58 40.28
CA VAL A 10 -8.18 14.16 38.97
C VAL A 10 -7.21 14.56 37.85
N PHE A 11 -6.67 15.78 37.89
CA PHE A 11 -5.72 16.26 36.88
C PHE A 11 -4.42 15.45 36.89
N SER A 12 -3.95 15.03 38.07
CA SER A 12 -2.76 14.19 38.20
C SER A 12 -2.97 12.77 37.63
N LEU A 13 -4.16 12.18 37.84
CA LEU A 13 -4.50 10.87 37.28
C LEU A 13 -4.56 10.91 35.74
N VAL A 14 -5.20 11.94 35.20
CA VAL A 14 -5.32 12.14 33.75
C VAL A 14 -3.94 12.43 33.13
N GLY A 15 -3.12 13.27 33.80
CA GLY A 15 -1.76 13.57 33.36
C GLY A 15 -0.85 12.35 33.32
N ALA A 16 -0.94 11.46 34.33
CA ALA A 16 -0.16 10.22 34.35
C ALA A 16 -0.55 9.26 33.22
N GLY A 17 -1.85 9.11 32.93
CA GLY A 17 -2.33 8.33 31.79
C GLY A 17 -1.91 8.92 30.44
N PHE A 18 -1.89 10.25 30.34
CA PHE A 18 -1.49 10.96 29.12
C PHE A 18 0.02 10.80 28.83
N VAL A 19 0.87 10.91 29.84
CA VAL A 19 2.33 10.74 29.68
C VAL A 19 2.69 9.29 29.33
N ALA A 20 2.01 8.30 29.93
CA ALA A 20 2.21 6.89 29.59
C ALA A 20 1.76 6.56 28.14
N GLY A 21 0.64 7.12 27.68
CA GLY A 21 0.19 6.99 26.29
C GLY A 21 1.13 7.70 25.30
N PHE A 22 1.62 8.89 25.65
CA PHE A 22 2.51 9.69 24.81
C PHE A 22 3.90 9.05 24.64
N PHE A 23 4.46 8.44 25.69
CA PHE A 23 5.76 7.78 25.60
C PHE A 23 5.71 6.48 24.76
N THR A 24 4.58 5.78 24.75
CA THR A 24 4.38 4.57 23.93
C THR A 24 4.34 4.91 22.42
N HIS A 25 3.79 6.08 22.06
CA HIS A 25 3.64 6.52 20.67
C HIS A 25 4.97 6.93 19.99
N ARG A 26 5.97 7.41 20.75
CA ARG A 26 7.20 7.97 20.14
C ARG A 26 8.19 6.90 19.64
N LEU A 27 8.15 5.69 20.19
CA LEU A 27 9.00 4.57 19.74
C LEU A 27 8.45 3.86 18.48
N VAL A 28 7.13 3.88 18.27
CA VAL A 28 6.47 3.25 17.11
C VAL A 28 6.42 4.17 15.88
N ALA A 29 6.31 5.48 16.09
CA ALA A 29 6.18 6.46 15.01
C ALA A 29 7.41 6.52 14.06
N VAL A 30 8.60 6.15 14.54
CA VAL A 30 9.84 6.21 13.73
C VAL A 30 9.95 5.01 12.77
N GLN A 31 9.26 3.89 13.03
CA GLN A 31 9.29 2.71 12.15
C GLN A 31 8.23 2.72 11.04
N GLN A 32 7.17 3.54 11.16
CA GLN A 32 6.05 3.53 10.21
C GLN A 32 6.27 4.36 8.93
N ILE A 33 7.32 5.20 8.88
CA ILE A 33 7.60 6.05 7.71
C ILE A 33 8.09 5.23 6.48
N HIS A 34 8.40 3.93 6.63
CA HIS A 34 8.79 3.06 5.50
C HIS A 34 7.63 2.25 4.89
N ARG A 35 6.42 2.24 5.48
CA ARG A 35 5.32 1.37 5.04
C ARG A 35 4.27 2.02 4.13
N VAL A 36 4.46 3.29 3.76
CA VAL A 36 3.55 4.01 2.86
C VAL A 36 3.86 3.74 1.38
N ALA A 37 5.02 3.15 1.07
CA ALA A 37 5.41 2.80 -0.29
C ALA A 37 4.79 1.50 -0.83
N GLU A 38 4.09 0.75 0.03
CA GLU A 38 3.58 -0.60 -0.28
C GLU A 38 2.07 -0.71 -0.42
N MET A 39 1.25 0.30 -0.10
CA MET A 39 -0.22 0.29 -0.29
C MET A 39 -0.61 0.14 -1.77
N ARG A 40 -0.55 -1.09 -2.29
CA ARG A 40 -0.70 -1.38 -3.71
C ARG A 40 -1.73 -2.46 -3.96
N PHE A 41 -2.13 -3.20 -2.93
CA PHE A 41 -3.17 -4.21 -2.99
C PHE A 41 -4.36 -3.79 -2.10
N ALA A 42 -5.58 -3.99 -2.62
CA ALA A 42 -6.83 -3.77 -1.86
C ALA A 42 -6.76 -4.30 -0.41
N PRO A 43 -6.31 -5.55 -0.13
CA PRO A 43 -6.20 -6.04 1.25
C PRO A 43 -5.27 -5.22 2.16
N GLU A 44 -4.16 -4.68 1.64
CA GLU A 44 -3.25 -3.85 2.45
C GLU A 44 -3.86 -2.50 2.81
N PHE A 45 -4.75 -1.98 1.98
CA PHE A 45 -5.49 -0.75 2.28
C PHE A 45 -6.55 -1.00 3.36
N GLU A 46 -7.26 -2.12 3.30
CA GLU A 46 -8.26 -2.49 4.32
C GLU A 46 -7.59 -2.66 5.70
N ASP A 47 -6.53 -3.45 5.77
CA ASP A 47 -5.78 -3.70 7.01
C ASP A 47 -5.18 -2.41 7.57
N HIS A 48 -4.67 -1.54 6.69
CA HIS A 48 -4.13 -0.24 7.10
C HIS A 48 -5.21 0.68 7.65
N LEU A 49 -6.39 0.71 7.01
CA LEU A 49 -7.50 1.53 7.48
C LEU A 49 -8.01 1.07 8.85
N TYR A 50 -8.22 -0.24 9.03
CA TYR A 50 -8.64 -0.78 10.33
C TYR A 50 -7.61 -0.51 11.42
N HIS A 51 -6.33 -0.58 11.09
CA HIS A 51 -5.26 -0.23 12.01
C HIS A 51 -5.25 1.26 12.37
N ILE A 52 -5.49 2.16 11.40
CA ILE A 52 -5.51 3.61 11.65
C ILE A 52 -6.67 4.02 12.56
N ILE A 53 -7.84 3.40 12.36
CA ILE A 53 -9.04 3.75 13.14
C ILE A 53 -9.19 2.90 14.41
N ASP A 54 -8.21 2.02 14.69
CA ASP A 54 -8.24 1.05 15.78
C ASP A 54 -9.58 0.27 15.84
N ALA A 55 -10.06 -0.20 14.68
CA ALA A 55 -11.36 -0.87 14.59
C ALA A 55 -11.37 -2.18 15.39
N ASP A 56 -12.38 -2.36 16.23
CA ASP A 56 -12.63 -3.65 16.89
C ASP A 56 -13.24 -4.69 15.93
N VAL A 57 -13.39 -5.94 16.38
CA VAL A 57 -13.84 -7.06 15.54
C VAL A 57 -15.26 -6.83 15.00
N GLU A 58 -16.16 -6.30 15.82
CA GLU A 58 -17.56 -6.06 15.42
C GLU A 58 -17.64 -4.91 14.40
N GLN A 59 -16.83 -3.86 14.59
CA GLN A 59 -16.70 -2.76 13.64
C GLN A 59 -16.06 -3.22 12.33
N GLN A 60 -15.05 -4.08 12.37
CA GLN A 60 -14.43 -4.64 11.16
C GLN A 60 -15.45 -5.42 10.33
N GLU A 61 -16.26 -6.28 10.94
CA GLU A 61 -17.31 -7.03 10.23
C GLU A 61 -18.35 -6.11 9.58
N GLN A 62 -18.75 -5.04 10.27
CA GLN A 62 -19.72 -4.07 9.75
C GLN A 62 -19.13 -3.20 8.61
N LEU A 63 -17.85 -2.83 8.73
CA LEU A 63 -17.18 -1.94 7.78
C LEU A 63 -16.61 -2.68 6.56
N HIS A 64 -16.32 -3.98 6.67
CA HIS A 64 -15.72 -4.78 5.61
C HIS A 64 -16.36 -4.63 4.23
N PRO A 65 -17.68 -4.77 4.04
CA PRO A 65 -18.28 -4.63 2.71
C PRO A 65 -18.10 -3.22 2.12
N ILE A 66 -18.00 -2.18 2.97
CA ILE A 66 -17.80 -0.79 2.52
C ILE A 66 -16.34 -0.60 2.13
N VAL A 67 -15.43 -0.95 3.04
CA VAL A 67 -13.99 -0.76 2.91
C VAL A 67 -13.45 -1.57 1.74
N HIS A 68 -13.89 -2.82 1.59
CA HIS A 68 -13.53 -3.69 0.47
C HIS A 68 -13.91 -3.10 -0.90
N ARG A 69 -15.14 -2.57 -1.01
CA ARG A 69 -15.61 -1.94 -2.26
C ARG A 69 -14.74 -0.75 -2.65
N TYR A 70 -14.42 0.13 -1.71
CA TYR A 70 -13.58 1.29 -1.99
C TYR A 70 -12.11 0.91 -2.22
N ALA A 71 -11.60 -0.10 -1.54
CA ALA A 71 -10.27 -0.64 -1.80
C ALA A 71 -10.15 -1.13 -3.26
N GLY A 72 -11.20 -1.78 -3.79
CA GLY A 72 -11.29 -2.14 -5.20
C GLY A 72 -11.24 -0.95 -6.16
N LEU A 73 -12.06 0.08 -5.90
CA LEU A 73 -12.08 1.31 -6.72
C LEU A 73 -10.74 2.06 -6.70
N ILE A 74 -10.08 2.12 -5.54
CA ILE A 74 -8.75 2.72 -5.40
C ILE A 74 -7.71 1.92 -6.19
N ALA A 75 -7.79 0.58 -6.14
CA ALA A 75 -6.89 -0.29 -6.89
C ALA A 75 -7.05 -0.09 -8.41
N GLU A 76 -8.29 -0.02 -8.90
CA GLU A 76 -8.61 0.26 -10.31
C GLU A 76 -8.09 1.64 -10.74
N SER A 77 -8.40 2.69 -9.96
CA SER A 77 -7.90 4.04 -10.21
C SER A 77 -6.37 4.09 -10.27
N HIS A 78 -5.68 3.34 -9.40
CA HIS A 78 -4.23 3.24 -9.44
C HIS A 78 -3.69 2.56 -10.70
N ILE A 79 -4.40 1.57 -11.26
CA ILE A 79 -4.02 0.93 -12.52
C ILE A 79 -4.11 1.92 -13.67
N GLU A 80 -5.24 2.63 -13.78
CA GLU A 80 -5.48 3.63 -14.81
C GLU A 80 -4.47 4.78 -14.73
N PHE A 81 -4.29 5.35 -13.54
CA PHE A 81 -3.34 6.43 -13.31
C PHE A 81 -1.92 6.03 -13.67
N ARG A 82 -1.51 4.77 -13.42
CA ARG A 82 -0.19 4.26 -13.82
C ARG A 82 -0.04 4.15 -15.33
N ALA A 83 -1.10 3.74 -16.03
CA ALA A 83 -1.10 3.66 -17.49
C ALA A 83 -0.98 5.06 -18.10
N GLN A 84 -1.81 6.00 -17.64
CA GLN A 84 -1.78 7.40 -18.08
C GLN A 84 -0.42 8.05 -17.80
N ARG A 85 0.11 7.91 -16.58
CA ARG A 85 1.42 8.46 -16.22
C ARG A 85 2.55 7.90 -17.08
N LYS A 86 2.51 6.61 -17.44
CA LYS A 86 3.48 6.04 -18.38
C LYS A 86 3.38 6.71 -19.74
N SER A 87 2.16 6.85 -20.27
CA SER A 87 1.95 7.49 -21.57
C SER A 87 2.51 8.90 -21.59
N LEU A 88 2.25 9.70 -20.56
CA LEU A 88 2.77 11.07 -20.46
C LEU A 88 4.31 11.11 -20.45
N ILE A 89 4.96 10.23 -19.72
CA ILE A 89 6.42 10.18 -19.66
C ILE A 89 7.02 9.74 -20.99
N ASP A 90 6.43 8.75 -21.67
CA ASP A 90 6.88 8.33 -22.99
C ASP A 90 6.66 9.44 -24.03
N SER A 91 5.53 10.14 -24.00
CA SER A 91 5.29 11.28 -24.90
C SER A 91 6.30 12.41 -24.68
N MET A 92 6.54 12.78 -23.41
CA MET A 92 7.55 13.78 -23.07
C MET A 92 8.95 13.36 -23.53
N HIS A 93 9.30 12.07 -23.39
CA HIS A 93 10.57 11.53 -23.87
C HIS A 93 10.75 11.79 -25.36
N GLU A 94 9.77 11.40 -26.18
CA GLU A 94 9.85 11.54 -27.64
C GLU A 94 9.88 13.01 -28.07
N GLU A 95 9.17 13.88 -27.37
CA GLU A 95 9.13 15.31 -27.68
C GLU A 95 10.47 16.02 -27.40
N ILE A 96 11.15 15.68 -26.29
CA ILE A 96 12.41 16.33 -25.92
C ILE A 96 13.62 15.68 -26.59
N LYS A 97 13.59 14.38 -26.91
CA LYS A 97 14.70 13.62 -27.51
C LYS A 97 15.39 14.31 -28.70
N PRO A 98 14.69 14.88 -29.71
CA PRO A 98 15.34 15.52 -30.85
C PRO A 98 16.06 16.84 -30.51
N LEU A 99 15.84 17.40 -29.32
CA LEU A 99 16.45 18.65 -28.87
C LEU A 99 17.73 18.42 -28.04
N LEU A 100 18.11 17.16 -27.83
CA LEU A 100 19.19 16.76 -26.95
C LEU A 100 20.43 16.34 -27.74
N THR A 101 21.59 16.48 -27.10
CA THR A 101 22.83 15.89 -27.60
C THR A 101 22.83 14.37 -27.41
N ASP A 102 23.68 13.67 -28.15
CA ASP A 102 23.79 12.21 -28.03
C ASP A 102 24.08 11.73 -26.59
N GLU A 103 24.92 12.47 -25.85
CA GLU A 103 25.21 12.18 -24.44
C GLU A 103 23.99 12.37 -23.54
N GLN A 104 23.13 13.35 -23.85
CA GLN A 104 21.90 13.61 -23.10
C GLN A 104 20.80 12.60 -23.44
N ILE A 105 20.74 12.13 -24.70
CA ILE A 105 19.83 11.06 -25.12
C ILE A 105 20.11 9.78 -24.33
N GLN A 106 21.38 9.40 -24.15
CA GLN A 106 21.72 8.22 -23.35
C GLN A 106 21.23 8.35 -21.89
N LYS A 107 21.37 9.53 -21.29
CA LYS A 107 20.86 9.79 -19.93
C LYS A 107 19.32 9.71 -19.87
N LEU A 108 18.64 10.21 -20.91
CA LEU A 108 17.18 10.16 -21.02
C LEU A 108 16.65 8.73 -21.22
N ASP A 109 17.34 7.92 -22.03
CA ASP A 109 17.05 6.51 -22.24
C ASP A 109 17.25 5.71 -20.95
N ASP A 110 18.33 5.98 -20.21
CA ASP A 110 18.61 5.39 -18.90
C ASP A 110 17.53 5.73 -17.86
N PHE A 111 17.12 7.00 -17.80
CA PHE A 111 16.01 7.44 -16.95
C PHE A 111 14.73 6.65 -17.26
N SER A 112 14.41 6.52 -18.55
CA SER A 112 13.20 5.83 -19.02
C SER A 112 13.27 4.33 -18.76
N ARG A 113 14.45 3.72 -18.91
CA ARG A 113 14.71 2.31 -18.58
C ARG A 113 14.51 2.05 -17.09
N ARG A 114 15.07 2.86 -16.20
CA ARG A 114 14.87 2.72 -14.75
C ARG A 114 13.40 2.84 -14.35
N PHE A 115 12.67 3.77 -14.99
CA PHE A 115 11.23 3.92 -14.79
C PHE A 115 10.44 2.66 -15.20
N ARG A 116 10.85 2.00 -16.29
CA ARG A 116 10.26 0.75 -16.77
C ARG A 116 10.69 -0.48 -15.96
N GLU A 117 11.93 -0.56 -15.49
CA GLU A 117 12.48 -1.73 -14.77
C GLU A 117 12.01 -1.81 -13.31
N ASN A 118 11.84 -0.67 -12.64
CA ASN A 118 11.20 -0.61 -11.33
C ASN A 118 9.76 -1.16 -11.33
N ARG A 119 9.18 -1.40 -12.52
CA ARG A 119 7.91 -2.11 -12.71
C ARG A 119 8.06 -3.64 -12.68
N LYS A 120 9.07 -4.20 -13.34
CA LYS A 120 9.24 -5.67 -13.49
C LYS A 120 9.62 -6.34 -12.16
N LYS A 121 10.43 -5.70 -11.32
CA LYS A 121 10.86 -6.25 -10.03
C LYS A 121 9.77 -6.23 -8.93
N ARG A 122 8.61 -5.62 -9.19
CA ARG A 122 7.55 -5.39 -8.18
C ARG A 122 6.23 -6.11 -8.50
N MET A 123 6.26 -7.12 -9.37
CA MET A 123 5.14 -8.07 -9.59
C MET A 123 5.57 -9.50 -9.22
N PRO A 124 5.69 -9.86 -7.94
CA PRO A 124 5.61 -11.26 -7.55
C PRO A 124 4.12 -11.62 -7.47
N GLY A 125 3.57 -12.36 -8.42
CA GLY A 125 2.20 -12.87 -8.26
C GLY A 125 1.37 -13.17 -9.50
N GLN A 126 1.91 -13.07 -10.71
CA GLN A 126 1.18 -13.48 -11.92
C GLN A 126 1.96 -14.49 -12.75
N GLU A 127 2.62 -15.44 -12.09
CA GLU A 127 3.27 -16.56 -12.77
C GLU A 127 3.42 -17.73 -11.79
N LYS A 128 2.35 -18.51 -11.62
CA LYS A 128 2.31 -19.91 -11.14
C LYS A 128 0.86 -20.31 -10.82
N ASN A 129 0.00 -20.47 -11.82
CA ASN A 129 -1.17 -21.35 -11.63
C ASN A 129 -1.74 -21.95 -12.92
N HIS A 130 -0.90 -22.37 -13.88
CA HIS A 130 -1.37 -23.03 -15.13
C HIS A 130 -0.49 -24.22 -15.52
N ARG A 131 -0.03 -25.03 -14.56
CA ARG A 131 0.59 -26.33 -14.82
C ARG A 131 0.34 -27.30 -13.67
N HIS A 132 -0.90 -27.72 -13.46
CA HIS A 132 -1.18 -28.96 -12.75
C HIS A 132 -2.50 -29.63 -13.18
N ASP A 133 -2.81 -29.65 -14.48
CA ASP A 133 -3.79 -30.58 -15.03
C ASP A 133 -3.05 -31.58 -15.92
N GLY A 134 -2.53 -32.61 -15.27
CA GLY A 134 -1.81 -33.69 -15.91
C GLY A 134 -1.67 -34.81 -14.91
N LEU A 135 -2.75 -35.56 -14.71
CA LEU A 135 -2.81 -36.96 -14.24
C LEU A 135 -4.25 -37.32 -13.89
N THR A 136 -5.04 -37.74 -14.87
CA THR A 136 -5.99 -38.86 -14.76
C THR A 136 -6.43 -39.27 -16.17
N ASP A 137 -5.56 -39.98 -16.87
CA ASP A 137 -5.94 -40.85 -18.00
C ASP A 137 -5.26 -42.20 -17.79
N GLU A 138 -5.55 -42.83 -16.66
CA GLU A 138 -5.17 -44.21 -16.39
C GLU A 138 -6.18 -44.84 -15.43
N LYS A 139 -7.35 -45.20 -15.99
CA LYS A 139 -8.24 -46.31 -15.57
C LYS A 139 -9.57 -46.22 -16.30
N ARG A 140 -9.55 -46.53 -17.60
CA ARG A 140 -10.74 -46.94 -18.34
C ARG A 140 -10.35 -47.86 -19.50
N ASN A 141 -9.67 -48.95 -19.16
CA ASN A 141 -9.63 -50.16 -19.98
C ASN A 141 -9.08 -51.32 -19.15
N SER A 142 -9.94 -51.94 -18.36
CA SER A 142 -9.84 -53.33 -17.91
C SER A 142 -11.22 -53.72 -17.42
N ASP A 143 -11.76 -54.77 -18.04
CA ASP A 143 -13.06 -55.44 -17.86
C ASP A 143 -14.23 -54.94 -18.73
#